data_AF-A0A814T835-F1
#
_entry.id   AF-A0A814T835-F1
#
_cell.length_a   1.000
_cell.length_b   1.000
_cell.length_c   1.000
_cell.angle_alpha   90.00
_cell.angle_beta   90.00
_cell.angle_gamma   90.00
#
_symmetry.space_group_name_H-M   'P 1'
#
loop_
_entity.id
_entity.type
_entity.pdbx_description
1 polymer ?
#
loop_
_entity_poly.entity_id
_entity_poly.type
_entity_poly.pdbx_seq_one_letter_code
_entity_poly.pdbx_strand_id
1 'polypeptide(L)'
;MYRVSRWAVDTLKRSANIGDFLRKDEWDIPGNDISHSSIYASDYASCSVKCQETSGCKAFAYSPSTGQCWPKTSTGDGGKSNGDRISGYSSNMCGGFVRKDEWDIPGNDISHSSIYASDYANCCIKCQATSGCKAFAYSPSTGQCWPKTSTGDNGYSNSDRISGYNVNTLTYTHGIYTLAFVDEDNRMSATTRQGIIDTFFASYPQMCARFNPHSCARNVRMTIDPNYDGIAYVSSNGIVIGPWISNSPGGDDVVVHEAMHVVQSYPRYDPGWLTVLETVHDSVGSVFIQA
;
A
#
# COMPACT_ATOMS: atom_id res chain seq x y z
N MET A 1 0.71 27.61 20.85
CA MET A 1 1.02 26.27 21.39
C MET A 1 -0.20 25.40 21.12
N TYR A 2 -0.21 24.62 20.04
CA TYR A 2 -1.34 23.75 19.71
C TYR A 2 -0.86 22.30 19.75
N ARG A 3 -1.39 21.54 20.71
CA ARG A 3 -1.18 20.09 20.80
C ARG A 3 -1.93 19.45 19.64
N VAL A 4 -1.24 18.75 18.75
CA VAL A 4 -1.89 17.69 17.96
C VAL A 4 -1.96 16.51 18.91
N SER A 5 -3.10 16.35 19.60
CA SER A 5 -3.29 15.26 20.55
C SER A 5 -3.19 13.92 19.80
N ARG A 6 -2.84 12.83 20.52
CA ARG A 6 -2.96 11.47 19.98
C ARG A 6 -4.35 11.24 19.36
N TRP A 7 -5.37 11.88 19.92
CA TRP A 7 -6.72 11.96 19.37
C TRP A 7 -6.77 12.66 18.00
N ALA A 8 -6.08 13.78 17.78
CA ALA A 8 -6.01 14.45 16.48
C ALA A 8 -5.20 13.64 15.44
N VAL A 9 -4.16 12.92 15.85
CA VAL A 9 -3.46 11.95 14.98
C VAL A 9 -4.36 10.75 14.68
N ASP A 10 -5.07 10.20 15.65
CA ASP A 10 -6.05 9.11 15.47
C ASP A 10 -7.27 9.56 14.64
N THR A 11 -7.63 10.85 14.72
CA THR A 11 -8.70 11.46 13.92
C THR A 11 -8.22 11.75 12.49
N LEU A 12 -6.97 12.15 12.31
CA LEU A 12 -6.33 12.22 10.99
C LEU A 12 -6.11 10.84 10.39
N LYS A 13 -5.78 9.81 11.19
CA LYS A 13 -5.76 8.39 10.77
C LYS A 13 -7.17 7.90 10.40
N ARG A 14 -8.22 8.35 11.10
CA ARG A 14 -9.62 8.12 10.71
C ARG A 14 -10.02 8.85 9.42
N SER A 15 -9.47 10.03 9.13
CA SER A 15 -9.68 10.77 7.88
C SER A 15 -8.74 10.38 6.73
N ALA A 16 -7.62 9.72 7.03
CA ALA A 16 -6.65 9.17 6.09
C ALA A 16 -6.82 7.65 5.90
N ASN A 17 -7.84 7.04 6.52
CA ASN A 17 -8.35 5.70 6.18
C ASN A 17 -8.98 5.74 4.78
N ILE A 18 -8.15 5.98 3.76
CA ILE A 18 -8.33 5.34 2.47
C ILE A 18 -7.96 3.88 2.78
N GLY A 19 -8.95 3.13 3.26
CA GLY A 19 -8.73 1.88 3.99
C GLY A 19 -7.86 0.90 3.20
N ASP A 20 -7.26 -0.06 3.90
CA ASP A 20 -6.35 -1.16 3.48
C ASP A 20 -6.65 -1.83 2.13
N PHE A 21 -6.86 -1.10 1.04
CA PHE A 21 -7.46 -1.54 -0.20
C PHE A 21 -6.69 -0.93 -1.37
N LEU A 22 -6.12 -1.79 -2.21
CA LEU A 22 -5.57 -1.38 -3.48
C LEU A 22 -6.73 -0.95 -4.40
N ARG A 23 -6.61 0.24 -4.99
CA ARG A 23 -7.62 0.84 -5.86
C ARG A 23 -7.44 0.39 -7.31
N LYS A 24 -8.55 0.05 -7.98
CA LYS A 24 -8.59 -0.18 -9.42
C LYS A 24 -9.81 0.51 -10.02
N ASP A 25 -9.54 1.48 -10.88
CA ASP A 25 -10.57 2.25 -11.58
C ASP A 25 -11.10 1.48 -12.80
N GLU A 26 -12.29 1.85 -13.24
CA GLU A 26 -13.01 1.27 -14.38
C GLU A 26 -13.15 -0.27 -14.33
N TRP A 27 -13.31 -0.80 -13.12
CA TRP A 27 -13.27 -2.22 -12.86
C TRP A 27 -14.33 -2.64 -11.86
N ASP A 28 -15.16 -3.59 -12.28
CA ASP A 28 -16.16 -4.23 -11.46
C ASP A 28 -15.69 -5.61 -11.03
N ILE A 29 -15.92 -5.94 -9.76
CA ILE A 29 -15.76 -7.29 -9.22
C ILE A 29 -17.17 -7.88 -9.07
N PRO A 30 -17.63 -8.76 -9.97
CA PRO A 30 -18.97 -9.30 -9.86
C PRO A 30 -19.09 -10.30 -8.71
N GLY A 31 -20.20 -10.23 -7.98
CA GLY A 31 -20.57 -11.19 -6.94
C GLY A 31 -19.81 -11.02 -5.62
N ASN A 32 -19.95 -12.03 -4.75
CA ASN A 32 -19.39 -12.06 -3.39
C ASN A 32 -19.84 -10.91 -2.48
N ASP A 33 -20.96 -10.27 -2.81
CA ASP A 33 -21.54 -9.20 -1.99
C ASP A 33 -21.92 -9.74 -0.60
N ILE A 34 -21.48 -9.07 0.46
CA ILE A 34 -21.80 -9.44 1.84
C ILE A 34 -23.29 -9.27 2.13
N SER A 35 -23.93 -8.34 1.42
CA SER A 35 -25.36 -8.08 1.50
C SER A 35 -25.93 -8.03 0.08
N HIS A 36 -27.16 -8.51 -0.07
CA HIS A 36 -27.91 -8.38 -1.32
C HIS A 36 -28.22 -6.92 -1.70
N SER A 37 -28.10 -5.98 -0.76
CA SER A 37 -28.30 -4.54 -1.01
C SER A 37 -26.99 -3.77 -0.89
N SER A 38 -26.78 -2.82 -1.82
CA SER A 38 -25.71 -1.84 -1.69
C SER A 38 -25.96 -0.91 -0.50
N ILE A 39 -24.86 -0.39 0.04
CA ILE A 39 -24.88 0.72 0.99
C ILE A 39 -24.49 2.00 0.26
N TYR A 40 -25.01 3.14 0.70
CA TYR A 40 -24.61 4.43 0.13
C TYR A 40 -23.26 4.89 0.66
N ALA A 41 -22.40 5.46 -0.18
CA ALA A 41 -21.16 6.14 0.16
C ALA A 41 -21.01 7.42 -0.68
N SER A 42 -20.54 8.51 -0.09
CA SER A 42 -20.37 9.79 -0.80
C SER A 42 -19.21 9.80 -1.79
N ASP A 43 -18.22 8.94 -1.57
CA ASP A 43 -17.03 8.79 -2.41
C ASP A 43 -16.37 7.41 -2.19
N TYR A 44 -15.31 7.15 -2.96
CA TYR A 44 -14.51 5.93 -2.86
C TYR A 44 -13.93 5.73 -1.47
N ALA A 45 -13.39 6.78 -0.84
CA ALA A 45 -12.78 6.69 0.48
C ALA A 45 -13.82 6.27 1.53
N SER A 46 -15.02 6.86 1.48
CA SER A 46 -16.15 6.52 2.34
C SER A 46 -16.62 5.09 2.13
N CYS A 47 -16.59 4.58 0.89
CA CYS A 47 -16.89 3.17 0.61
C CYS A 47 -15.81 2.23 1.18
N SER A 48 -14.53 2.63 1.14
CA SER A 48 -13.44 1.87 1.74
C SER A 48 -13.58 1.76 3.26
N VAL A 49 -13.91 2.85 3.95
CA VAL A 49 -14.17 2.86 5.40
C VAL A 49 -15.34 1.93 5.74
N LYS A 50 -16.43 2.02 4.99
CA LYS A 50 -17.60 1.14 5.17
C LYS A 50 -17.24 -0.34 5.00
N CYS A 51 -16.36 -0.66 4.05
CA CYS A 51 -15.86 -2.02 3.93
C CYS A 51 -15.05 -2.42 5.18
N GLN A 52 -14.12 -1.59 5.68
CA GLN A 52 -13.38 -1.90 6.92
C GLN A 52 -14.29 -2.15 8.13
N GLU A 53 -15.38 -1.40 8.25
CA GLU A 53 -16.37 -1.56 9.32
C GLU A 53 -17.27 -2.78 9.13
N THR A 54 -17.39 -3.29 7.90
CA THR A 54 -18.21 -4.45 7.57
C THR A 54 -17.44 -5.73 7.89
N SER A 55 -17.92 -6.48 8.89
CA SER A 55 -17.32 -7.76 9.27
C SER A 55 -17.22 -8.71 8.07
N GLY A 56 -16.03 -9.24 7.82
CA GLY A 56 -15.75 -10.13 6.70
C GLY A 56 -15.58 -9.45 5.35
N CYS A 57 -15.61 -8.11 5.28
CA CYS A 57 -15.31 -7.39 4.05
C CYS A 57 -13.82 -7.43 3.74
N LYS A 58 -13.52 -7.91 2.53
CA LYS A 58 -12.16 -8.02 2.02
C LYS A 58 -12.00 -7.31 0.68
N ALA A 59 -13.09 -6.98 0.00
CA ALA A 59 -13.06 -6.11 -1.17
C ALA A 59 -14.34 -5.29 -1.22
N PHE A 60 -14.40 -4.30 -2.09
CA PHE A 60 -15.63 -3.59 -2.40
C PHE A 60 -15.63 -3.10 -3.84
N ALA A 61 -16.82 -2.84 -4.36
CA ALA A 61 -17.02 -2.07 -5.58
C ALA A 61 -17.76 -0.77 -5.22
N TYR A 62 -17.38 0.34 -5.84
CA TYR A 62 -17.97 1.66 -5.67
C TYR A 62 -18.45 2.21 -7.01
N SER A 63 -19.61 2.86 -7.03
CA SER A 63 -20.23 3.52 -8.18
C SER A 63 -20.18 5.04 -7.99
N PRO A 64 -19.29 5.78 -8.69
CA PRO A 64 -19.24 7.24 -8.58
C PRO A 64 -20.53 7.92 -9.04
N SER A 65 -21.22 7.39 -10.06
CA SER A 65 -22.44 8.01 -10.58
C SER A 65 -23.66 7.90 -9.66
N THR A 66 -23.73 6.84 -8.83
CA THR A 66 -24.88 6.56 -7.96
C THR A 66 -24.58 6.62 -6.46
N GLY A 67 -23.30 6.71 -6.08
CA GLY A 67 -22.87 6.62 -4.68
C GLY A 67 -23.08 5.23 -4.07
N GLN A 68 -23.31 4.19 -4.89
CA GLN A 68 -23.50 2.84 -4.38
C GLN A 68 -22.17 2.17 -4.06
N CYS A 69 -22.12 1.50 -2.91
CA CYS A 69 -20.98 0.77 -2.40
C CYS A 69 -21.42 -0.66 -2.09
N TRP A 70 -20.67 -1.64 -2.59
CA TRP A 70 -20.93 -3.06 -2.39
C TRP A 70 -19.74 -3.71 -1.67
N PRO A 71 -19.81 -3.81 -0.33
CA PRO A 71 -18.88 -4.62 0.47
C PRO A 71 -18.91 -6.08 0.04
N LYS A 72 -17.74 -6.71 -0.08
CA LYS A 72 -17.58 -8.07 -0.60
C LYS A 72 -16.68 -8.93 0.28
N THR A 73 -16.97 -10.22 0.34
CA THR A 73 -16.21 -11.20 1.13
C THR A 73 -14.87 -11.57 0.49
N SER A 74 -14.67 -11.30 -0.80
CA SER A 74 -13.43 -11.56 -1.55
C SER A 74 -13.34 -10.69 -2.80
N THR A 75 -12.18 -10.69 -3.45
CA THR A 75 -11.98 -10.04 -4.77
C THR A 75 -12.63 -10.76 -5.94
N GLY A 76 -13.21 -11.95 -5.71
CA GLY A 76 -13.68 -12.84 -6.76
C GLY A 76 -12.61 -13.19 -7.82
N ASP A 77 -13.05 -13.95 -8.81
CA ASP A 77 -12.27 -14.36 -9.97
C ASP A 77 -13.06 -14.01 -11.23
N GLY A 78 -12.59 -13.07 -12.05
CA GLY A 78 -13.31 -12.61 -13.24
C GLY A 78 -13.90 -11.20 -13.13
N GLY A 79 -13.12 -10.26 -12.59
CA GLY A 79 -13.47 -8.85 -12.72
C GLY A 79 -13.59 -8.43 -14.19
N LYS A 80 -14.35 -7.38 -14.46
CA LYS A 80 -14.65 -6.91 -15.81
C LYS A 80 -14.52 -5.40 -15.89
N SER A 81 -14.14 -4.90 -17.06
CA SER A 81 -14.12 -3.47 -17.31
C SER A 81 -15.53 -2.89 -17.20
N ASN A 82 -15.66 -1.81 -16.45
CA ASN A 82 -16.87 -1.02 -16.30
C ASN A 82 -16.50 0.40 -15.89
N GLY A 83 -16.71 1.37 -16.78
CA GLY A 83 -16.29 2.77 -16.58
C GLY A 83 -16.93 3.48 -15.37
N ASP A 84 -18.01 2.95 -14.81
CA ASP A 84 -18.67 3.49 -13.61
C ASP A 84 -18.32 2.71 -12.34
N ARG A 85 -17.37 1.78 -12.38
CA ARG A 85 -16.99 0.99 -11.19
C ARG A 85 -15.56 1.27 -10.79
N ILE A 86 -15.37 1.53 -9.50
CA ILE A 86 -14.06 1.61 -8.85
C ILE A 86 -14.03 0.51 -7.81
N SER A 87 -13.09 -0.43 -7.94
CA SER A 87 -12.91 -1.52 -6.99
C SER A 87 -11.81 -1.22 -5.98
N GLY A 88 -12.01 -1.64 -4.73
CA GLY A 88 -10.98 -1.68 -3.70
C GLY A 88 -10.81 -3.10 -3.19
N TYR A 89 -9.59 -3.60 -3.06
CA TYR A 89 -9.31 -4.97 -2.59
C TYR A 89 -8.23 -5.01 -1.54
N SER A 90 -8.48 -5.78 -0.47
CA SER A 90 -7.68 -5.64 0.74
C SER A 90 -6.21 -5.95 0.46
N SER A 91 -5.32 -4.99 0.74
CA SER A 91 -3.87 -5.15 0.62
C SER A 91 -3.36 -6.27 1.54
N ASN A 92 -4.04 -6.47 2.68
CA ASN A 92 -3.77 -7.54 3.64
C ASN A 92 -4.25 -8.92 3.21
N MET A 93 -5.11 -9.05 2.18
CA MET A 93 -5.63 -10.35 1.75
C MET A 93 -4.56 -11.24 1.11
N CYS A 94 -3.50 -10.60 0.62
CA CYS A 94 -2.49 -11.27 -0.17
C CYS A 94 -1.07 -10.82 0.20
N GLY A 95 -0.83 -10.40 1.46
CA GLY A 95 0.52 -10.28 2.04
C GLY A 95 1.50 -9.43 1.23
N GLY A 96 0.98 -8.56 0.39
CA GLY A 96 1.75 -7.61 -0.40
C GLY A 96 1.96 -7.94 -1.87
N PHE A 97 1.48 -9.09 -2.36
CA PHE A 97 1.44 -9.41 -3.78
C PHE A 97 0.48 -8.47 -4.54
N VAL A 98 0.93 -7.96 -5.68
CA VAL A 98 0.11 -7.19 -6.62
C VAL A 98 -0.69 -8.15 -7.49
N ARG A 99 -2.01 -7.95 -7.51
CA ARG A 99 -2.92 -8.68 -8.40
C ARG A 99 -2.87 -8.11 -9.81
N LYS A 100 -2.76 -8.98 -10.80
CA LYS A 100 -2.94 -8.66 -12.22
C LYS A 100 -3.84 -9.71 -12.88
N ASP A 101 -5.03 -9.28 -13.25
CA ASP A 101 -5.99 -10.09 -13.98
C ASP A 101 -5.59 -10.25 -15.45
N GLU A 102 -6.10 -11.29 -16.09
CA GLU A 102 -5.89 -11.63 -17.51
C GLU A 102 -4.40 -11.74 -17.91
N TRP A 103 -3.57 -12.20 -16.98
CA TRP A 103 -2.12 -12.20 -17.14
C TRP A 103 -1.51 -13.45 -16.55
N ASP A 104 -0.69 -14.12 -17.36
CA ASP A 104 0.13 -15.25 -16.93
C ASP A 104 1.59 -14.84 -16.77
N ILE A 105 2.23 -15.40 -15.76
CA ILE A 105 3.68 -15.35 -15.58
C ILE A 105 4.19 -16.76 -15.88
N PRO A 106 4.85 -17.00 -17.02
CA PRO A 106 5.31 -18.36 -17.36
C PRO A 106 6.52 -18.79 -16.53
N GLY A 107 6.55 -20.09 -16.20
CA GLY A 107 7.70 -20.74 -15.60
C GLY A 107 7.98 -20.37 -14.14
N ASN A 108 9.16 -20.76 -13.66
CA ASN A 108 9.60 -20.57 -12.26
C ASN A 108 8.71 -21.23 -11.21
N ASP A 109 7.90 -22.22 -11.60
CA ASP A 109 7.04 -22.94 -10.67
C ASP A 109 7.87 -23.65 -9.59
N ILE A 110 7.54 -23.42 -8.32
CA ILE A 110 8.22 -24.06 -7.18
C ILE A 110 8.02 -25.57 -7.18
N SER A 111 6.90 -26.01 -7.74
CA SER A 111 6.56 -27.42 -7.94
C SER A 111 6.10 -27.60 -9.37
N HIS A 112 6.49 -28.71 -10.01
CA HIS A 112 5.98 -29.10 -11.33
C HIS A 112 4.47 -29.38 -11.34
N SER A 113 3.85 -29.56 -10.16
CA SER A 113 2.40 -29.75 -10.03
C SER A 113 1.73 -28.52 -9.44
N SER A 114 0.62 -28.08 -10.04
CA SER A 114 -0.27 -27.07 -9.49
C SER A 114 -0.88 -27.54 -8.17
N ILE A 115 -1.11 -26.63 -7.24
CA ILE A 115 -1.93 -26.87 -6.06
C ILE A 115 -3.35 -26.35 -6.31
N TYR A 116 -4.37 -27.03 -5.80
CA TYR A 116 -5.74 -26.53 -5.89
C TYR A 116 -5.95 -25.33 -4.96
N ALA A 117 -6.62 -24.30 -5.44
CA ALA A 117 -7.10 -23.13 -4.71
C ALA A 117 -8.55 -22.84 -5.11
N SER A 118 -9.38 -22.48 -4.13
CA SER A 118 -10.80 -22.18 -4.35
C SER A 118 -11.06 -20.82 -4.99
N ASP A 119 -10.12 -19.89 -4.85
CA ASP A 119 -10.15 -18.55 -5.42
C ASP A 119 -8.72 -17.97 -5.47
N TYR A 120 -8.58 -16.79 -6.07
CA TYR A 120 -7.32 -16.04 -6.10
C TYR A 120 -6.71 -15.82 -4.71
N ALA A 121 -7.54 -15.46 -3.71
CA ALA A 121 -7.05 -15.17 -2.37
C ALA A 121 -6.49 -16.43 -1.68
N ASN A 122 -7.12 -17.58 -1.90
CA ASN A 122 -6.68 -18.87 -1.43
C ASN A 122 -5.37 -19.29 -2.12
N CYS A 123 -5.23 -19.02 -3.42
CA CYS A 123 -3.96 -19.23 -4.12
C CYS A 123 -2.84 -18.37 -3.53
N CYS A 124 -3.15 -17.13 -3.19
CA CYS A 124 -2.21 -16.25 -2.53
C CYS A 124 -1.75 -16.75 -1.15
N ILE A 125 -2.69 -17.14 -0.29
CA ILE A 125 -2.38 -17.70 1.04
C ILE A 125 -1.48 -18.94 0.89
N LYS A 126 -1.76 -19.78 -0.11
CA LYS A 126 -0.92 -20.94 -0.40
C LYS A 126 0.47 -20.56 -0.88
N CYS A 127 0.61 -19.53 -1.72
CA CYS A 127 1.91 -18.99 -2.10
C CYS A 127 2.67 -18.47 -0.87
N GLN A 128 2.05 -17.69 0.01
CA GLN A 128 2.70 -17.20 1.24
C GLN A 128 3.17 -18.33 2.16
N ALA A 129 2.39 -19.40 2.27
CA ALA A 129 2.76 -20.59 3.04
C ALA A 129 3.86 -21.43 2.36
N THR A 130 4.13 -21.18 1.07
CA THR A 130 5.14 -21.88 0.29
C THR A 130 6.49 -21.17 0.41
N SER A 131 7.46 -21.82 1.06
CA SER A 131 8.81 -21.27 1.20
C SER A 131 9.41 -20.93 -0.16
N GLY A 132 9.89 -19.69 -0.32
CA GLY A 132 10.50 -19.19 -1.54
C GLY A 132 9.51 -18.67 -2.60
N CYS A 133 8.20 -18.62 -2.32
CA CYS A 133 7.22 -18.04 -3.25
C CYS A 133 7.35 -16.52 -3.33
N LYS A 134 7.61 -16.01 -4.54
CA LYS A 134 7.72 -14.58 -4.87
C LYS A 134 6.73 -14.12 -5.94
N ALA A 135 6.04 -15.06 -6.58
CA ALA A 135 4.88 -14.81 -7.40
C ALA A 135 4.00 -16.06 -7.46
N PHE A 136 2.81 -15.95 -8.03
CA PHE A 136 1.97 -17.08 -8.37
C PHE A 136 1.10 -16.76 -9.58
N ALA A 137 0.66 -17.79 -10.28
CA ALA A 137 -0.41 -17.70 -11.27
C ALA A 137 -1.59 -18.54 -10.78
N TYR A 138 -2.81 -18.05 -10.97
CA TYR A 138 -4.05 -18.72 -10.58
C TYR A 138 -4.98 -18.84 -11.79
N SER A 139 -5.64 -20.00 -11.94
CA SER A 139 -6.64 -20.30 -12.96
C SER A 139 -8.03 -20.31 -12.35
N PRO A 140 -8.87 -19.30 -12.61
CA PRO A 140 -10.27 -19.30 -12.18
C PRO A 140 -11.07 -20.49 -12.68
N SER A 141 -10.87 -20.90 -13.94
CA SER A 141 -11.69 -21.97 -14.54
C SER A 141 -11.40 -23.36 -13.97
N THR A 142 -10.18 -23.61 -13.48
CA THR A 142 -9.76 -24.94 -12.99
C THR A 142 -9.45 -24.96 -11.50
N GLY A 143 -9.35 -23.81 -10.84
CA GLY A 143 -8.87 -23.68 -9.46
C GLY A 143 -7.38 -24.02 -9.31
N GLN A 144 -6.62 -24.08 -10.39
CA GLN A 144 -5.19 -24.39 -10.33
C GLN A 144 -4.39 -23.16 -9.89
N CYS A 145 -3.48 -23.36 -8.96
CA CYS A 145 -2.57 -22.36 -8.42
C CYS A 145 -1.13 -22.84 -8.61
N TRP A 146 -0.29 -21.98 -9.15
CA TRP A 146 1.12 -22.25 -9.39
C TRP A 146 1.98 -21.23 -8.64
N PRO A 147 2.42 -21.57 -7.41
CA PRO A 147 3.44 -20.82 -6.68
C PRO A 147 4.76 -20.77 -7.45
N LYS A 148 5.44 -19.63 -7.47
CA LYS A 148 6.62 -19.36 -8.29
C LYS A 148 7.76 -18.74 -7.48
N THR A 149 8.99 -19.07 -7.84
CA THR A 149 10.21 -18.56 -7.18
C THR A 149 10.56 -17.13 -7.56
N SER A 150 9.99 -16.59 -8.65
CA SER A 150 10.23 -15.24 -9.13
C SER A 150 9.02 -14.70 -9.92
N THR A 151 8.99 -13.39 -10.14
CA THR A 151 7.99 -12.72 -10.99
C THR A 151 8.14 -13.04 -12.48
N GLY A 152 9.20 -13.77 -12.85
CA GLY A 152 9.57 -14.05 -14.24
C GLY A 152 9.87 -12.80 -15.06
N ASP A 153 10.45 -13.02 -16.24
CA ASP A 153 10.48 -12.06 -17.33
C ASP A 153 9.61 -12.64 -18.47
N ASN A 154 8.86 -11.79 -19.20
CA ASN A 154 7.96 -12.18 -20.31
C ASN A 154 6.59 -12.75 -19.94
N GLY A 155 5.88 -12.12 -19.00
CA GLY A 155 4.45 -12.40 -18.86
C GLY A 155 3.65 -12.02 -20.11
N TYR A 156 2.50 -12.66 -20.31
CA TYR A 156 1.65 -12.47 -21.48
C TYR A 156 0.17 -12.50 -21.10
N SER A 157 -0.67 -11.92 -21.96
CA SER A 157 -2.12 -11.90 -21.75
C SER A 157 -2.70 -13.31 -21.82
N ASN A 158 -3.47 -13.68 -20.80
CA ASN A 158 -4.21 -14.93 -20.75
C ASN A 158 -5.47 -14.70 -19.91
N SER A 159 -6.65 -14.77 -20.54
CA SER A 159 -7.92 -14.45 -19.89
C SER A 159 -8.31 -15.38 -18.75
N ASP A 160 -7.75 -16.59 -18.68
CA ASP A 160 -7.95 -17.53 -17.58
C ASP A 160 -6.82 -17.47 -16.54
N ARG A 161 -5.97 -16.43 -16.55
CA ARG A 161 -4.90 -16.31 -15.56
C ARG A 161 -5.02 -15.03 -14.76
N ILE A 162 -4.92 -15.17 -13.45
CA ILE A 162 -4.77 -14.07 -12.51
C ILE A 162 -3.44 -14.29 -11.81
N SER A 163 -2.50 -13.37 -12.01
CA SER A 163 -1.19 -13.44 -11.38
C SER A 163 -1.14 -12.59 -10.12
N GLY A 164 -0.42 -13.07 -9.11
CA GLY A 164 0.01 -12.30 -7.96
C GLY A 164 1.53 -12.24 -7.91
N TYR A 165 2.13 -11.07 -7.83
CA TYR A 165 3.58 -10.95 -7.78
C TYR A 165 4.03 -9.84 -6.85
N ASN A 166 5.13 -10.04 -6.15
CA ASN A 166 5.75 -8.96 -5.40
C ASN A 166 6.40 -8.01 -6.39
N VAL A 167 6.05 -6.72 -6.31
CA VAL A 167 6.84 -5.70 -6.99
C VAL A 167 7.76 -5.08 -5.96
N ASN A 168 9.05 -5.01 -6.31
CA ASN A 168 10.02 -4.29 -5.49
C ASN A 168 9.71 -2.80 -5.45
N THR A 169 8.81 -2.28 -6.30
CA THR A 169 8.42 -0.86 -6.32
C THR A 169 6.93 -0.73 -6.55
N LEU A 170 6.24 -0.11 -5.59
CA LEU A 170 4.83 0.28 -5.65
C LEU A 170 4.74 1.80 -5.73
N THR A 171 3.84 2.30 -6.58
CA THR A 171 3.62 3.75 -6.72
C THR A 171 2.24 4.10 -6.19
N TYR A 172 2.20 5.07 -5.29
CA TYR A 172 0.98 5.60 -4.66
C TYR A 172 0.85 7.08 -5.00
N THR A 173 -0.35 7.53 -5.38
CA THR A 173 -0.61 8.94 -5.69
C THR A 173 -1.79 9.45 -4.88
N HIS A 174 -1.60 10.57 -4.18
CA HIS A 174 -2.64 11.27 -3.44
C HIS A 174 -2.61 12.76 -3.80
N GLY A 175 -3.64 13.21 -4.53
CA GLY A 175 -3.68 14.56 -5.09
C GLY A 175 -2.53 14.79 -6.07
N ILE A 176 -1.65 15.74 -5.74
CA ILE A 176 -0.47 16.10 -6.56
C ILE A 176 0.82 15.42 -6.12
N TYR A 177 0.78 14.60 -5.07
CA TYR A 177 1.95 13.93 -4.50
C TYR A 177 1.96 12.45 -4.86
N THR A 178 3.14 11.96 -5.22
CA THR A 178 3.39 10.57 -5.59
C THR A 178 4.53 10.02 -4.74
N LEU A 179 4.31 8.84 -4.15
CA LEU A 179 5.30 8.07 -3.42
C LEU A 179 5.61 6.78 -4.19
N ALA A 180 6.86 6.61 -4.61
CA ALA A 180 7.40 5.34 -5.08
C ALA A 180 8.01 4.59 -3.89
N PHE A 181 7.28 3.64 -3.33
CA PHE A 181 7.70 2.78 -2.22
C PHE A 181 8.44 1.56 -2.76
N VAL A 182 9.67 1.36 -2.31
CA VAL A 182 10.58 0.31 -2.79
C VAL A 182 10.92 -0.61 -1.64
N ASP A 183 10.63 -1.90 -1.79
CA ASP A 183 11.01 -2.95 -0.84
C ASP A 183 11.99 -3.88 -1.55
N GLU A 184 13.29 -3.68 -1.35
CA GLU A 184 14.31 -4.32 -2.20
C GLU A 184 14.36 -5.84 -2.03
N ASP A 185 14.05 -6.35 -0.83
CA ASP A 185 13.98 -7.80 -0.58
C ASP A 185 12.57 -8.39 -0.68
N ASN A 186 11.54 -7.54 -0.88
CA ASN A 186 10.12 -7.88 -0.93
C ASN A 186 9.64 -8.67 0.31
N ARG A 187 10.24 -8.42 1.49
CA ARG A 187 9.86 -9.13 2.72
C ARG A 187 8.95 -8.31 3.62
N MET A 188 8.67 -7.05 3.29
CA MET A 188 7.80 -6.23 4.10
C MET A 188 6.34 -6.67 3.97
N SER A 189 5.70 -6.88 5.12
CA SER A 189 4.26 -7.18 5.15
C SER A 189 3.44 -6.04 4.57
N ALA A 190 2.31 -6.36 3.92
CA ALA A 190 1.39 -5.34 3.41
C ALA A 190 0.92 -4.36 4.50
N THR A 191 0.70 -4.85 5.72
CA THR A 191 0.23 -4.03 6.85
C THR A 191 1.30 -3.02 7.27
N THR A 192 2.55 -3.45 7.45
CA THR A 192 3.66 -2.57 7.81
C THR A 192 3.87 -1.51 6.73
N ARG A 193 3.87 -1.95 5.46
CA ARG A 193 4.00 -1.07 4.32
C ARG A 193 2.90 -0.02 4.25
N GLN A 194 1.63 -0.43 4.44
CA GLN A 194 0.49 0.48 4.42
C GLN A 194 0.60 1.51 5.55
N GLY A 195 0.96 1.10 6.77
CA GLY A 195 1.18 2.01 7.88
C GLY A 195 2.24 3.08 7.58
N ILE A 196 3.34 2.71 6.92
CA ILE A 196 4.39 3.65 6.49
C ILE A 196 3.83 4.66 5.45
N ILE A 197 3.09 4.16 4.46
CA ILE A 197 2.50 4.99 3.39
C ILE A 197 1.47 5.96 3.96
N ASP A 198 0.62 5.49 4.87
CA ASP A 198 -0.42 6.32 5.52
C ASP A 198 0.23 7.45 6.31
N THR A 199 1.28 7.14 7.08
CA THR A 199 2.02 8.14 7.85
C THR A 199 2.71 9.16 6.96
N PHE A 200 3.24 8.74 5.80
CA PHE A 200 3.77 9.67 4.80
C PHE A 200 2.68 10.60 4.26
N PHE A 201 1.56 10.08 3.75
CA PHE A 201 0.52 10.91 3.13
C PHE A 201 -0.31 11.73 4.14
N ALA A 202 -0.34 11.34 5.41
CA ALA A 202 -0.93 12.14 6.47
C ALA A 202 -0.07 13.37 6.83
N SER A 203 1.25 13.23 6.83
CA SER A 203 2.18 14.26 7.30
C SER A 203 2.76 15.12 6.18
N TYR A 204 3.20 14.51 5.07
CA TYR A 204 3.98 15.18 4.02
C TYR A 204 3.26 16.36 3.34
N PRO A 205 1.98 16.25 2.92
CA PRO A 205 1.27 17.40 2.36
C PRO A 205 1.14 18.58 3.33
N GLN A 206 0.96 18.30 4.63
CA GLN A 206 0.84 19.33 5.67
C GLN A 206 2.19 20.02 5.91
N MET A 207 3.28 19.26 5.97
CA MET A 207 4.63 19.80 6.08
C MET A 207 4.98 20.65 4.85
N CYS A 208 4.68 20.18 3.64
CA CYS A 208 4.85 20.96 2.41
C CYS A 208 4.07 22.26 2.45
N ALA A 209 2.78 22.23 2.78
CA ALA A 209 1.95 23.45 2.83
C ALA A 209 2.48 24.48 3.84
N ARG A 210 3.07 24.03 4.94
CA ARG A 210 3.56 24.89 6.02
C ARG A 210 4.96 25.44 5.78
N PHE A 211 5.88 24.60 5.30
CA PHE A 211 7.31 24.91 5.28
C PHE A 211 7.87 25.14 3.87
N ASN A 212 7.26 24.57 2.83
CA ASN A 212 7.73 24.72 1.44
C ASN A 212 6.59 24.58 0.40
N PRO A 213 5.57 25.48 0.41
CA PRO A 213 4.33 25.29 -0.35
C PRO A 213 4.49 25.35 -1.88
N HIS A 214 5.56 25.98 -2.38
CA HIS A 214 5.76 26.20 -3.82
C HIS A 214 6.82 25.31 -4.45
N SER A 215 7.74 24.74 -3.66
CA SER A 215 8.89 23.99 -4.18
C SER A 215 9.03 22.60 -3.57
N CYS A 216 8.05 22.15 -2.78
CA CYS A 216 8.03 20.79 -2.29
C CYS A 216 8.07 19.75 -3.42
N ALA A 217 8.84 18.68 -3.22
CA ALA A 217 8.90 17.60 -4.17
C ALA A 217 7.54 16.90 -4.31
N ARG A 218 7.04 16.82 -5.55
CA ARG A 218 5.80 16.11 -5.87
C ARG A 218 6.00 14.61 -6.00
N ASN A 219 7.21 14.17 -6.30
CA ASN A 219 7.57 12.76 -6.42
C ASN A 219 8.65 12.44 -5.40
N VAL A 220 8.33 11.55 -4.46
CA VAL A 220 9.23 11.05 -3.43
C VAL A 220 9.46 9.56 -3.66
N ARG A 221 10.69 9.10 -3.50
CA ARG A 221 11.04 7.67 -3.54
C ARG A 221 11.43 7.25 -2.13
N MET A 222 10.84 6.19 -1.62
CA MET A 222 11.18 5.62 -0.32
C MET A 222 11.66 4.20 -0.54
N THR A 223 12.86 3.87 -0.07
CA THR A 223 13.48 2.56 -0.24
C THR A 223 13.76 1.91 1.10
N ILE A 224 13.34 0.65 1.24
CA ILE A 224 13.72 -0.25 2.31
C ILE A 224 14.90 -1.08 1.80
N ASP A 225 16.10 -0.77 2.28
CA ASP A 225 17.35 -1.41 1.85
C ASP A 225 17.77 -2.46 2.89
N PRO A 226 17.77 -3.76 2.56
CA PRO A 226 18.15 -4.83 3.48
C PRO A 226 19.63 -4.85 3.85
N ASN A 227 20.48 -4.13 3.12
CA ASN A 227 21.93 -4.05 3.35
C ASN A 227 22.33 -2.74 4.04
N TYR A 228 21.38 -1.88 4.36
CA TYR A 228 21.66 -0.63 5.06
C TYR A 228 21.69 -0.84 6.57
N ASP A 229 22.85 -0.57 7.18
CA ASP A 229 23.10 -0.77 8.62
C ASP A 229 22.60 0.39 9.50
N GLY A 230 22.13 1.49 8.91
CA GLY A 230 21.65 2.66 9.63
C GLY A 230 20.14 2.65 9.90
N ILE A 231 19.66 3.73 10.56
CA ILE A 231 18.23 3.92 10.81
C ILE A 231 17.53 4.37 9.52
N ALA A 232 17.90 5.54 9.00
CA ALA A 232 17.45 6.07 7.72
C ALA A 232 18.36 7.22 7.24
N TYR A 233 18.25 7.61 5.98
CA TYR A 233 18.82 8.84 5.43
C TYR A 233 18.00 9.40 4.26
N VAL A 234 18.18 10.69 3.98
CA VAL A 234 17.58 11.37 2.83
C VAL A 234 18.65 11.88 1.86
N SER A 235 18.39 11.70 0.57
CA SER A 235 19.16 12.28 -0.53
C SER A 235 18.21 12.79 -1.61
N SER A 236 18.21 14.12 -1.84
CA SER A 236 17.24 14.77 -2.73
C SER A 236 15.80 14.42 -2.32
N ASN A 237 15.03 13.78 -3.20
CA ASN A 237 13.67 13.32 -2.93
C ASN A 237 13.60 11.83 -2.56
N GLY A 238 14.76 11.22 -2.28
CA GLY A 238 14.91 9.82 -1.91
C GLY A 238 15.06 9.67 -0.41
N ILE A 239 14.20 8.86 0.20
CA ILE A 239 14.29 8.40 1.58
C ILE A 239 14.77 6.95 1.53
N VAL A 240 15.79 6.60 2.31
CA VAL A 240 16.25 5.22 2.46
C VAL A 240 16.18 4.85 3.93
N ILE A 241 15.59 3.69 4.22
CA ILE A 241 15.34 3.19 5.59
C ILE A 241 15.92 1.78 5.70
N GLY A 242 16.54 1.48 6.85
CA GLY A 242 17.11 0.17 7.12
C GLY A 242 16.05 -0.92 7.34
N PRO A 243 16.45 -2.20 7.33
CA PRO A 243 15.53 -3.34 7.36
C PRO A 243 14.76 -3.49 8.67
N TRP A 244 15.22 -2.84 9.75
CA TRP A 244 14.61 -2.89 11.08
C TRP A 244 13.13 -2.43 11.09
N ILE A 245 12.75 -1.56 10.15
CA ILE A 245 11.39 -1.00 10.09
C ILE A 245 10.33 -2.07 9.77
N SER A 246 10.71 -3.14 9.05
CA SER A 246 9.81 -4.26 8.75
C SER A 246 9.28 -4.98 9.99
N ASN A 247 10.01 -4.91 11.11
CA ASN A 247 9.68 -5.57 12.37
C ASN A 247 9.32 -4.58 13.50
N SER A 248 9.08 -3.30 13.20
CA SER A 248 8.88 -2.25 14.19
C SER A 248 7.50 -1.61 14.10
N PRO A 249 6.45 -2.21 14.71
CA PRO A 249 5.12 -1.61 14.76
C PRO A 249 5.16 -0.26 15.49
N GLY A 250 4.88 0.83 14.78
CA GLY A 250 4.92 2.19 15.33
C GLY A 250 6.27 2.92 15.20
N GLY A 251 7.23 2.35 14.46
CA GLY A 251 8.46 3.03 14.03
C GLY A 251 8.29 3.91 12.79
N ASP A 252 7.05 4.33 12.50
CA ASP A 252 6.69 5.20 11.38
C ASP A 252 7.02 6.68 11.64
N ASP A 253 7.45 7.03 12.86
CA ASP A 253 7.96 8.37 13.19
C ASP A 253 9.20 8.75 12.36
N VAL A 254 10.07 7.76 12.08
CA VAL A 254 11.21 7.92 11.16
C VAL A 254 10.75 8.41 9.79
N VAL A 255 9.58 7.96 9.32
CA VAL A 255 9.05 8.37 8.01
C VAL A 255 8.73 9.86 8.02
N VAL A 256 8.14 10.36 9.11
CA VAL A 256 7.83 11.79 9.27
C VAL A 256 9.13 12.60 9.35
N HIS A 257 10.11 12.12 10.12
CA HIS A 257 11.43 12.73 10.24
C HIS A 257 12.13 12.86 8.89
N GLU A 258 12.28 11.75 8.15
CA GLU A 258 12.94 11.75 6.85
C GLU A 258 12.16 12.55 5.80
N ALA A 259 10.84 12.47 5.82
CA ALA A 259 10.00 13.25 4.92
C ALA A 259 10.17 14.77 5.16
N MET A 260 10.44 15.21 6.39
CA MET A 260 10.76 16.61 6.67
C MET A 260 12.07 17.04 5.99
N HIS A 261 13.09 16.20 5.97
CA HIS A 261 14.34 16.49 5.24
C HIS A 261 14.09 16.67 3.74
N VAL A 262 13.16 15.91 3.16
CA VAL A 262 12.73 16.11 1.76
C VAL A 262 12.02 17.46 1.58
N VAL A 263 11.12 17.84 2.51
CA VAL A 263 10.40 19.13 2.46
C VAL A 263 11.37 20.30 2.53
N GLN A 264 12.36 20.22 3.42
CA GLN A 264 13.37 21.25 3.60
C GLN A 264 14.27 21.41 2.36
N SER A 265 14.41 20.37 1.54
CA SER A 265 15.16 20.38 0.28
C SER A 265 16.56 21.00 0.48
N TYR A 266 17.22 20.67 1.60
CA TYR A 266 18.42 21.34 2.13
C TYR A 266 19.26 22.06 1.06
N PRO A 267 19.05 23.37 0.86
CA PRO A 267 20.03 24.16 0.14
C PRO A 267 21.30 24.10 1.00
N ARG A 268 22.45 23.73 0.41
CA ARG A 268 23.71 23.64 1.15
C ARG A 268 24.00 24.98 1.84
N TYR A 269 23.77 25.06 3.14
CA TYR A 269 24.21 26.16 3.98
C TYR A 269 25.26 25.66 4.95
N ASP A 270 26.42 26.30 4.88
CA ASP A 270 27.56 26.10 5.77
C ASP A 270 27.44 27.13 6.91
N PRO A 271 27.49 26.74 8.21
CA PRO A 271 27.84 25.41 8.73
C PRO A 271 26.63 24.52 9.05
N GLY A 272 26.74 23.24 8.69
CA GLY A 272 25.68 22.22 8.75
C GLY A 272 25.19 21.79 10.14
N TRP A 273 25.52 22.53 11.20
CA TRP A 273 24.89 22.36 12.52
C TRP A 273 23.66 23.27 12.71
N LEU A 274 23.44 24.23 11.80
CA LEU A 274 22.29 25.13 11.82
C LEU A 274 21.04 24.57 11.11
N THR A 275 21.09 23.31 10.66
CA THR A 275 19.96 22.57 10.11
C THR A 275 19.20 21.89 11.24
N VAL A 276 18.35 22.68 11.92
CA VAL A 276 17.29 22.30 12.87
C VAL A 276 17.62 21.21 13.90
N LEU A 277 17.67 21.62 15.17
CA LEU A 277 17.77 20.76 16.37
C LEU A 277 16.89 19.50 16.28
N GLU A 278 17.53 18.37 16.54
CA GLU A 278 16.89 17.09 16.83
C GLU A 278 15.90 17.20 18.00
N THR A 279 14.75 16.54 17.87
CA THR A 279 14.15 15.87 19.03
C THR A 279 13.71 14.47 18.60
N VAL A 280 14.53 13.49 18.98
CA VAL A 280 14.07 12.13 19.29
C VAL A 280 13.21 12.25 20.55
N HIS A 281 12.03 11.62 20.63
CA HIS A 281 11.31 11.56 21.90
C HIS A 281 10.95 10.12 22.31
N ASP A 282 11.61 9.72 23.39
CA ASP A 282 11.31 8.59 24.27
C ASP A 282 9.81 8.41 24.53
N SER A 283 9.37 7.15 24.41
CA SER A 283 8.29 6.40 25.11
C SER A 283 6.96 7.06 25.55
N VAL A 284 6.70 8.33 25.23
CA VAL A 284 5.50 9.10 25.62
C VAL A 284 5.11 10.14 24.55
N GLY A 285 5.03 9.71 23.29
CA GLY A 285 4.14 10.26 22.25
C GLY A 285 3.91 11.78 22.17
N SER A 286 4.97 12.59 22.08
CA SER A 286 4.87 14.02 21.76
C SER A 286 5.97 14.43 20.78
N VAL A 287 5.59 14.95 19.60
CA VAL A 287 6.52 15.56 18.62
C VAL A 287 6.54 17.06 18.86
N PHE A 288 7.70 17.63 19.17
CA PHE A 288 7.90 19.07 19.33
C PHE A 288 8.63 19.60 18.09
N ILE A 289 8.09 20.64 17.45
CA ILE A 289 8.79 21.43 16.43
C ILE A 289 9.00 22.81 17.04
N GLN A 290 10.23 23.12 17.42
CA GLN A 290 10.64 24.45 17.86
C GLN A 290 11.18 25.24 16.65
N ALA A 291 10.72 26.48 16.53
CA ALA A 291 11.32 27.50 15.67
C ALA A 291 12.27 28.36 16.50
#